data_AF-A0A7W0T702-F1
#
_entry.id   AF-A0A7W0T702-F1
#
_cell.length_a   1.000
_cell.length_b   1.000
_cell.length_c   1.000
_cell.angle_alpha   90.00
_cell.angle_beta   90.00
_cell.angle_gamma   90.00
#
_symmetry.space_group_name_H-M   'P 1'
#
loop_
_entity.id
_entity.type
_entity.pdbx_description
1 polymer ?
#
loop_
_entity_poly.entity_id
_entity_poly.type
_entity_poly.pdbx_seq_one_letter_code
_entity_poly.pdbx_strand_id
1 'polypeptide(L)'
;MRADRVQRRGVRGGGRMWRRAIASVAVALFAVGLPTGATSAAPPEDPAERAAREIEEAQQRANDAAEAYFDAESELDGLEVEAQRLQDRREQLVVKVGRLERRADEVAVDQFTSIGSRGIPLLTGPREGNERAKAAFYSSIALNRSSEDLDAHEEAQRDLDDLDAEIERQGAELDDVKGQQTALRETAEDEVVRLKAVEEQRLKDEAVRIELERRRAERQRQLEAEARIAAERQAAERAEQDRVWRQAVAADEAEAAADAEAAAEAEAAAQAEAAAAERAERAEQAEREAQAAQATEAPDTTAAPDTSGDTEPPSDAGLTNETAAPDTAAPDTDAPDTAAPDTAAPDTDAPDTAAPPPPPPPPPPPPPPPPPP
;
A
#
# COMPACT_ATOMS: atom_id res chain seq x y z
N MET A 1 -69.69 -16.04 29.52
CA MET A 1 -69.18 -17.26 28.86
C MET A 1 -67.91 -17.74 29.59
N ARG A 2 -67.55 -19.02 29.48
CA ARG A 2 -66.36 -19.65 30.10
C ARG A 2 -65.46 -20.26 29.00
N ALA A 3 -64.24 -20.66 29.40
CA ALA A 3 -63.12 -21.25 28.64
C ALA A 3 -62.02 -20.21 28.33
N ASP A 4 -61.01 -20.00 29.17
CA ASP A 4 -59.97 -20.95 29.65
C ASP A 4 -58.95 -21.28 28.53
N ARG A 5 -57.85 -20.51 28.49
CA ARG A 5 -56.71 -20.73 27.58
C ARG A 5 -55.54 -21.26 28.40
N VAL A 6 -55.49 -22.60 28.49
CA VAL A 6 -54.66 -23.35 29.44
C VAL A 6 -53.15 -23.18 29.23
N GLN A 7 -52.43 -22.96 30.33
CA GLN A 7 -50.97 -23.16 30.40
C GLN A 7 -50.61 -24.64 30.62
N ARG A 8 -49.93 -25.28 29.65
CA ARG A 8 -49.02 -26.42 29.85
C ARG A 8 -47.86 -26.26 28.85
N ARG A 9 -46.58 -26.32 29.24
CA ARG A 9 -45.82 -27.50 29.71
C ARG A 9 -45.99 -28.70 28.74
N GLY A 10 -45.05 -29.05 27.87
CA GLY A 10 -43.66 -28.61 27.68
C GLY A 10 -42.73 -29.82 27.73
N VAL A 11 -42.06 -30.11 26.62
CA VAL A 11 -41.18 -31.27 26.44
C VAL A 11 -39.74 -30.80 26.28
N ARG A 12 -38.81 -31.47 26.96
CA ARG A 12 -37.37 -31.24 26.81
C ARG A 12 -36.80 -32.22 25.79
N GLY A 13 -36.65 -31.79 24.53
CA GLY A 13 -35.77 -32.44 23.55
C GLY A 13 -34.36 -31.83 23.64
N GLY A 14 -33.34 -32.66 23.78
CA GLY A 14 -31.96 -32.24 24.03
C GLY A 14 -31.19 -31.78 22.77
N GLY A 15 -31.62 -30.70 22.13
CA GLY A 15 -30.88 -30.09 21.01
C GLY A 15 -29.47 -29.66 21.43
N ARG A 16 -28.44 -30.25 20.80
CA ARG A 16 -27.03 -30.04 21.17
C ARG A 16 -26.48 -28.74 20.60
N MET A 17 -26.53 -27.68 21.41
CA MET A 17 -25.60 -26.53 21.44
C MET A 17 -24.91 -26.16 20.10
N TRP A 18 -25.66 -25.65 19.12
CA TRP A 18 -25.09 -24.70 18.15
C TRP A 18 -24.86 -23.36 18.86
N ARG A 19 -23.65 -23.20 19.42
CA ARG A 19 -23.23 -21.97 20.09
C ARG A 19 -22.87 -20.90 19.07
N ARG A 20 -23.77 -19.96 18.80
CA ARG A 20 -23.39 -18.63 18.31
C ARG A 20 -22.38 -18.03 19.30
N ALA A 21 -21.16 -17.74 18.85
CA ALA A 21 -20.10 -17.15 19.65
C ALA A 21 -19.15 -16.31 18.79
N ILE A 22 -19.60 -15.11 18.40
CA ILE A 22 -18.73 -14.09 17.79
C ILE A 22 -17.74 -13.59 18.87
N ALA A 23 -16.48 -14.01 18.77
CA ALA A 23 -15.38 -13.56 19.62
C ALA A 23 -14.56 -12.50 18.86
N SER A 24 -14.98 -11.24 18.79
CA SER A 24 -14.72 -10.21 19.81
C SER A 24 -13.32 -10.26 20.45
N VAL A 25 -12.40 -9.53 19.80
CA VAL A 25 -11.16 -8.87 20.28
C VAL A 25 -10.78 -9.08 21.76
N ALA A 26 -9.64 -9.74 22.02
CA ALA A 26 -8.83 -9.56 23.22
C ALA A 26 -7.39 -10.11 23.08
N VAL A 27 -6.46 -9.30 22.56
CA VAL A 27 -5.01 -9.47 22.83
C VAL A 27 -4.56 -8.23 23.58
N ALA A 28 -4.10 -8.43 24.82
CA ALA A 28 -3.85 -7.34 25.76
C ALA A 28 -2.36 -7.00 25.89
N LEU A 29 -2.08 -5.70 25.97
CA LEU A 29 -1.06 -5.06 26.79
C LEU A 29 0.30 -5.79 26.92
N PHE A 30 1.29 -5.33 26.14
CA PHE A 30 2.66 -5.29 26.65
C PHE A 30 3.00 -3.88 27.15
N ALA A 31 3.85 -3.79 28.17
CA ALA A 31 3.88 -2.62 29.05
C ALA A 31 4.87 -1.51 28.62
N VAL A 32 4.41 -0.28 28.85
CA VAL A 32 5.11 0.99 29.01
C VAL A 32 6.65 0.91 29.13
N GLY A 33 7.34 1.52 28.17
CA GLY A 33 8.73 1.98 28.29
C GLY A 33 8.89 3.34 27.60
N LEU A 34 8.81 4.43 28.36
CA LEU A 34 8.98 5.79 27.84
C LEU A 34 10.46 6.11 27.60
N PRO A 35 10.77 6.68 26.43
CA PRO A 35 11.56 7.91 26.37
C PRO A 35 10.66 9.08 25.95
N THR A 36 10.59 10.13 26.75
CA THR A 36 10.00 11.42 26.34
C THR A 36 10.99 12.16 25.44
N GLY A 37 11.02 11.80 24.15
CA GLY A 37 11.90 12.40 23.16
C GLY A 37 11.27 12.40 21.78
N ALA A 38 11.08 13.59 21.21
CA ALA A 38 10.53 13.87 19.88
C ALA A 38 9.20 13.16 19.53
N THR A 39 8.11 13.92 19.48
CA THR A 39 6.95 13.54 18.65
C THR A 39 7.34 13.71 17.19
N SER A 40 8.10 12.76 16.65
CA SER A 40 8.29 12.63 15.21
C SER A 40 6.93 12.35 14.61
N ALA A 41 6.36 13.34 13.90
CA ALA A 41 5.23 13.07 13.03
C ALA A 41 5.67 11.97 12.06
N ALA A 42 4.94 10.86 12.03
CA ALA A 42 5.14 9.86 10.99
C ALA A 42 5.04 10.56 9.63
N PRO A 43 5.88 10.20 8.64
CA PRO A 43 5.76 10.76 7.31
C PRO A 43 4.32 10.54 6.82
N PRO A 44 3.69 11.53 6.16
CA PRO A 44 2.34 11.36 5.65
C PRO A 44 2.35 10.16 4.68
N GLU A 45 1.54 9.14 4.99
CA GLU A 45 1.40 7.95 4.14
C GLU A 45 1.17 8.35 2.69
N ASP A 46 1.79 7.65 1.74
CA ASP A 46 1.55 7.90 0.33
C ASP A 46 0.05 7.63 0.03
N PRO A 47 -0.70 8.59 -0.55
CA PRO A 47 -2.06 8.34 -0.99
C PRO A 47 -2.18 7.15 -1.95
N ALA A 48 -1.13 6.78 -2.70
CA ALA A 48 -1.10 5.58 -3.51
C ALA A 48 -1.08 4.29 -2.66
N GLU A 49 -0.26 4.24 -1.59
CA GLU A 49 -0.20 3.08 -0.70
C GLU A 49 -1.54 2.87 0.04
N ARG A 50 -2.19 3.97 0.45
CA ARG A 50 -3.53 3.89 1.03
C ARG A 50 -4.59 3.45 0.02
N ALA A 51 -4.57 3.97 -1.21
CA ALA A 51 -5.49 3.56 -2.26
C ALA A 51 -5.31 2.08 -2.65
N ALA A 52 -4.07 1.59 -2.70
CA ALA A 52 -3.77 0.18 -2.95
C ALA A 52 -4.38 -0.73 -1.86
N ARG A 53 -4.18 -0.39 -0.57
CA ARG A 53 -4.79 -1.14 0.54
C ARG A 53 -6.31 -1.14 0.51
N GLU A 54 -6.94 -0.01 0.19
CA GLU A 54 -8.41 0.05 0.06
C GLU A 54 -8.96 -0.83 -1.06
N ILE A 55 -8.23 -0.94 -2.19
CA ILE A 55 -8.58 -1.84 -3.31
C ILE A 55 -8.35 -3.30 -2.91
N GLU A 56 -7.22 -3.63 -2.28
CA GLU A 56 -6.92 -4.97 -1.77
C GLU A 56 -7.99 -5.45 -0.77
N GLU A 57 -8.36 -4.61 0.20
CA GLU A 57 -9.47 -4.91 1.12
C GLU A 57 -10.83 -5.06 0.42
N ALA A 58 -11.09 -4.32 -0.66
CA ALA A 58 -12.33 -4.43 -1.42
C ALA A 58 -12.37 -5.70 -2.28
N GLN A 59 -11.24 -6.10 -2.86
CA GLN A 59 -11.08 -7.36 -3.58
C GLN A 59 -11.19 -8.54 -2.62
N GLN A 60 -10.61 -8.46 -1.42
CA GLN A 60 -10.78 -9.48 -0.40
C GLN A 60 -12.27 -9.64 -0.01
N ARG A 61 -12.97 -8.56 0.34
CA ARG A 61 -14.42 -8.65 0.69
C ARG A 61 -15.27 -9.24 -0.44
N ALA A 62 -14.97 -8.92 -1.70
CA ALA A 62 -15.67 -9.50 -2.84
C ALA A 62 -15.36 -10.99 -3.04
N ASN A 63 -14.10 -11.41 -2.80
CA ASN A 63 -13.71 -12.83 -2.84
C ASN A 63 -14.33 -13.62 -1.68
N ASP A 64 -14.26 -13.11 -0.44
CA ASP A 64 -14.87 -13.72 0.76
C ASP A 64 -16.38 -13.95 0.56
N ALA A 65 -17.08 -12.98 -0.06
CA ALA A 65 -18.50 -13.09 -0.39
C ALA A 65 -18.79 -14.10 -1.51
N ALA A 66 -17.91 -14.23 -2.49
CA ALA A 66 -18.04 -15.22 -3.55
C ALA A 66 -17.76 -16.65 -3.05
N GLU A 67 -16.74 -16.83 -2.19
CA GLU A 67 -16.45 -18.11 -1.53
C GLU A 67 -17.64 -18.57 -0.68
N ALA A 68 -18.22 -17.67 0.13
CA ALA A 68 -19.43 -17.96 0.91
C ALA A 68 -20.66 -18.33 0.04
N TYR A 69 -20.80 -17.74 -1.16
CA TYR A 69 -21.84 -18.15 -2.12
C TYR A 69 -21.59 -19.57 -2.67
N PHE A 70 -20.35 -19.90 -3.04
CA PHE A 70 -20.01 -21.23 -3.58
C PHE A 70 -20.11 -22.34 -2.52
N ASP A 71 -19.76 -22.06 -1.26
CA ASP A 71 -19.97 -22.98 -0.14
C ASP A 71 -21.47 -23.29 0.04
N ALA A 72 -22.33 -22.26 -0.01
CA ALA A 72 -23.79 -22.43 0.09
C ALA A 72 -24.40 -23.14 -1.12
N GLU A 73 -23.85 -22.95 -2.33
CA GLU A 73 -24.24 -23.70 -3.54
C GLU A 73 -23.86 -25.20 -3.42
N SER A 74 -22.68 -25.49 -2.87
CA SER A 74 -22.22 -26.87 -2.58
C SER A 74 -23.02 -27.56 -1.47
N GLU A 75 -23.41 -26.83 -0.42
CA GLU A 75 -24.32 -27.32 0.63
C GLU A 75 -25.71 -27.62 0.06
N LEU A 76 -26.24 -26.73 -0.80
CA LEU A 76 -27.53 -26.92 -1.46
C LEU A 76 -27.55 -28.15 -2.37
N ASP A 77 -26.55 -28.34 -3.23
CA ASP A 77 -26.40 -29.54 -4.07
C ASP A 77 -26.40 -30.83 -3.23
N GLY A 78 -25.73 -30.79 -2.07
CA GLY A 78 -25.73 -31.89 -1.10
C GLY A 78 -27.13 -32.21 -0.55
N LEU A 79 -27.89 -31.18 -0.16
CA LEU A 79 -29.25 -31.29 0.36
C LEU A 79 -30.26 -31.75 -0.69
N GLU A 80 -30.15 -31.32 -1.96
CA GLU A 80 -31.02 -31.79 -3.05
C GLU A 80 -30.79 -33.29 -3.32
N VAL A 81 -29.54 -33.74 -3.32
CA VAL A 81 -29.20 -35.17 -3.47
C VAL A 81 -29.69 -36.00 -2.29
N GLU A 82 -29.69 -35.48 -1.06
CA GLU A 82 -30.26 -36.16 0.11
C GLU A 82 -31.79 -36.20 0.05
N ALA A 83 -32.45 -35.11 -0.32
CA ALA A 83 -33.90 -35.05 -0.51
C ALA A 83 -34.39 -36.09 -1.53
N GLN A 84 -33.68 -36.26 -2.65
CA GLN A 84 -34.00 -37.31 -3.63
C GLN A 84 -33.86 -38.73 -3.03
N ARG A 85 -32.80 -39.01 -2.25
CA ARG A 85 -32.63 -40.31 -1.58
C ARG A 85 -33.75 -40.61 -0.59
N LEU A 86 -34.29 -39.60 0.10
CA LEU A 86 -35.44 -39.77 0.98
C LEU A 86 -36.71 -40.12 0.18
N GLN A 87 -36.94 -39.49 -0.98
CA GLN A 87 -38.04 -39.86 -1.88
C GLN A 87 -37.89 -41.29 -2.43
N ASP A 88 -36.70 -41.67 -2.91
CA ASP A 88 -36.41 -43.03 -3.39
C ASP A 88 -36.69 -44.09 -2.31
N ARG A 89 -36.35 -43.78 -1.04
CA ARG A 89 -36.62 -44.62 0.13
C ARG A 89 -38.11 -44.68 0.46
N ARG A 90 -38.84 -43.55 0.31
CA ARG A 90 -40.28 -43.45 0.51
C ARG A 90 -41.05 -44.32 -0.48
N GLU A 91 -40.70 -44.29 -1.77
CA GLU A 91 -41.33 -45.16 -2.78
C GLU A 91 -41.16 -46.64 -2.45
N GLN A 92 -39.94 -47.06 -2.10
CA GLN A 92 -39.65 -48.43 -1.67
C GLN A 92 -40.48 -48.84 -0.44
N LEU A 93 -40.67 -47.93 0.50
CA LEU A 93 -41.41 -48.17 1.74
C LEU A 93 -42.92 -48.23 1.50
N VAL A 94 -43.49 -47.38 0.65
CA VAL A 94 -44.89 -47.50 0.18
C VAL A 94 -45.13 -48.85 -0.50
N VAL A 95 -44.17 -49.34 -1.29
CA VAL A 95 -44.23 -50.68 -1.91
C VAL A 95 -44.08 -51.82 -0.88
N LYS A 96 -43.37 -51.61 0.25
CA LYS A 96 -43.33 -52.54 1.41
C LYS A 96 -44.70 -52.57 2.11
N VAL A 97 -45.25 -51.41 2.49
CA VAL A 97 -46.55 -51.27 3.18
C VAL A 97 -47.66 -51.93 2.38
N GLY A 98 -47.87 -51.54 1.12
CA GLY A 98 -48.92 -52.12 0.28
C GLY A 98 -48.74 -53.62 -0.03
N ARG A 99 -47.56 -54.20 0.20
CA ARG A 99 -47.34 -55.66 0.13
C ARG A 99 -47.75 -56.36 1.42
N LEU A 100 -47.56 -55.72 2.57
CA LEU A 100 -47.96 -56.23 3.88
C LEU A 100 -49.48 -56.10 4.08
N GLU A 101 -50.07 -54.98 3.66
CA GLU A 101 -51.52 -54.74 3.61
C GLU A 101 -52.27 -55.89 2.93
N ARG A 102 -51.87 -56.27 1.71
CA ARG A 102 -52.48 -57.41 0.99
C ARG A 102 -52.33 -58.76 1.70
N ARG A 103 -51.29 -58.97 2.52
CA ARG A 103 -51.17 -60.19 3.35
C ARG A 103 -52.10 -60.15 4.55
N ALA A 104 -52.27 -58.99 5.17
CA ALA A 104 -53.24 -58.80 6.24
C ALA A 104 -54.67 -59.05 5.72
N ASP A 105 -55.00 -58.57 4.51
CA ASP A 105 -56.25 -58.88 3.80
C ASP A 105 -56.41 -60.39 3.53
N GLU A 106 -55.39 -61.05 2.95
CA GLU A 106 -55.40 -62.50 2.70
C GLU A 106 -55.67 -63.28 4.00
N VAL A 107 -54.98 -62.93 5.09
CA VAL A 107 -55.16 -63.55 6.42
C VAL A 107 -56.54 -63.29 7.01
N ALA A 108 -57.09 -62.07 6.85
CA ALA A 108 -58.43 -61.74 7.32
C ALA A 108 -59.53 -62.52 6.57
N VAL A 109 -59.36 -62.68 5.24
CA VAL A 109 -60.26 -63.47 4.39
C VAL A 109 -60.18 -64.98 4.72
N ASP A 110 -58.97 -65.51 4.91
CA ASP A 110 -58.77 -66.91 5.33
C ASP A 110 -59.34 -67.17 6.73
N GLN A 111 -59.17 -66.24 7.68
CA GLN A 111 -59.76 -66.34 9.01
C GLN A 111 -61.30 -66.33 8.94
N PHE A 112 -61.89 -65.41 8.18
CA PHE A 112 -63.34 -65.31 8.02
C PHE A 112 -63.94 -66.57 7.38
N THR A 113 -63.34 -67.07 6.29
CA THR A 113 -63.80 -68.27 5.59
C THR A 113 -63.54 -69.56 6.40
N SER A 114 -62.45 -69.64 7.17
CA SER A 114 -62.17 -70.78 8.07
C SER A 114 -63.12 -70.80 9.27
N ILE A 115 -63.57 -69.65 9.77
CA ILE A 115 -64.62 -69.57 10.81
C ILE A 115 -65.98 -69.99 10.22
N GLY A 116 -66.33 -69.51 9.02
CA GLY A 116 -67.60 -69.85 8.36
C GLY A 116 -67.73 -71.32 7.96
N SER A 117 -66.62 -72.02 7.69
CA SER A 117 -66.59 -73.43 7.30
C SER A 117 -66.47 -74.43 8.46
N ARG A 118 -65.94 -74.00 9.62
CA ARG A 118 -65.95 -74.81 10.86
C ARG A 118 -67.33 -74.78 11.51
N GLY A 119 -68.25 -75.56 10.95
CA GLY A 119 -69.63 -75.70 11.42
C GLY A 119 -69.73 -75.93 12.94
N ILE A 120 -70.70 -75.27 13.56
CA ILE A 120 -70.84 -75.06 15.01
C ILE A 120 -70.47 -76.34 15.81
N PRO A 121 -69.48 -76.29 16.74
CA PRO A 121 -68.95 -77.49 17.43
C PRO A 121 -69.95 -78.34 18.22
N LEU A 122 -71.20 -77.88 18.38
CA LEU A 122 -72.30 -78.62 18.98
C LEU A 122 -72.88 -79.73 18.08
N LEU A 123 -72.48 -79.77 16.79
CA LEU A 123 -73.04 -80.70 15.79
C LEU A 123 -72.05 -81.77 15.28
N THR A 124 -70.77 -81.72 15.66
CA THR A 124 -69.75 -82.70 15.22
C THR A 124 -69.40 -83.70 16.32
N GLY A 125 -69.57 -85.00 16.04
CA GLY A 125 -69.60 -86.05 17.04
C GLY A 125 -68.26 -86.35 17.76
N PRO A 126 -68.26 -87.18 18.83
CA PRO A 126 -67.10 -87.31 19.72
C PRO A 126 -65.85 -88.01 19.16
N ARG A 127 -65.88 -88.57 17.93
CA ARG A 127 -64.96 -89.66 17.52
C ARG A 127 -63.54 -89.28 17.06
N GLU A 128 -63.23 -88.01 16.86
CA GLU A 128 -61.94 -87.59 16.29
C GLU A 128 -61.10 -86.76 17.27
N GLY A 129 -60.33 -87.45 18.12
CA GLY A 129 -59.35 -86.78 18.99
C GLY A 129 -58.11 -86.28 18.24
N ASN A 130 -57.66 -87.02 17.22
CA ASN A 130 -56.38 -86.76 16.53
C ASN A 130 -56.48 -85.63 15.49
N GLU A 131 -57.63 -85.50 14.81
CA GLU A 131 -57.94 -84.35 13.93
C GLU A 131 -57.92 -83.04 14.71
N ARG A 132 -58.55 -83.01 15.90
CA ARG A 132 -58.63 -81.82 16.77
C ARG A 132 -57.26 -81.33 17.21
N ALA A 133 -56.31 -82.23 17.49
CA ALA A 133 -54.94 -81.86 17.83
C ALA A 133 -54.21 -81.18 16.66
N LYS A 134 -54.33 -81.73 15.43
CA LYS A 134 -53.79 -81.10 14.21
C LYS A 134 -54.45 -79.76 13.92
N ALA A 135 -55.78 -79.69 14.00
CA ALA A 135 -56.53 -78.46 13.77
C ALA A 135 -56.14 -77.35 14.76
N ALA A 136 -55.93 -77.67 16.04
CA ALA A 136 -55.43 -76.73 17.03
C ALA A 136 -54.02 -76.21 16.68
N PHE A 137 -53.10 -77.12 16.31
CA PHE A 137 -51.73 -76.76 15.92
C PHE A 137 -51.67 -75.85 14.68
N TYR A 138 -52.39 -76.21 13.60
CA TYR A 138 -52.48 -75.35 12.41
C TYR A 138 -53.16 -74.01 12.72
N SER A 139 -54.19 -73.99 13.58
CA SER A 139 -54.82 -72.74 14.02
C SER A 139 -53.87 -71.87 14.85
N SER A 140 -52.97 -72.44 15.66
CA SER A 140 -51.94 -71.66 16.38
C SER A 140 -50.86 -71.10 15.44
N ILE A 141 -50.45 -71.85 14.41
CA ILE A 141 -49.50 -71.33 13.41
C ILE A 141 -50.13 -70.18 12.61
N ALA A 142 -51.38 -70.33 12.17
CA ALA A 142 -52.11 -69.29 11.46
C ALA A 142 -52.28 -68.02 12.31
N LEU A 143 -52.66 -68.15 13.58
CA LEU A 143 -52.80 -67.01 14.50
C LEU A 143 -51.45 -66.35 14.85
N ASN A 144 -50.38 -67.12 15.06
CA ASN A 144 -49.07 -66.53 15.36
C ASN A 144 -48.51 -65.76 14.16
N ARG A 145 -48.66 -66.32 12.95
CA ARG A 145 -48.27 -65.63 11.71
C ARG A 145 -49.16 -64.43 11.41
N SER A 146 -50.45 -64.51 11.73
CA SER A 146 -51.38 -63.38 11.64
C SER A 146 -50.93 -62.20 12.51
N SER A 147 -50.43 -62.44 13.73
CA SER A 147 -49.78 -61.38 14.52
C SER A 147 -48.55 -60.84 13.81
N GLU A 148 -47.60 -61.70 13.41
CA GLU A 148 -46.33 -61.30 12.81
C GLU A 148 -46.47 -60.47 11.52
N ASP A 149 -47.35 -60.87 10.58
CA ASP A 149 -47.63 -60.11 9.35
C ASP A 149 -48.42 -58.79 9.64
N LEU A 150 -49.17 -58.68 10.76
CA LEU A 150 -49.85 -57.44 11.21
C LEU A 150 -48.92 -56.48 11.97
N ASP A 151 -48.13 -57.00 12.92
CA ASP A 151 -47.14 -56.26 13.71
C ASP A 151 -46.10 -55.61 12.77
N ALA A 152 -45.65 -56.35 11.74
CA ALA A 152 -44.78 -55.84 10.69
C ALA A 152 -45.45 -54.80 9.76
N HIS A 153 -46.78 -54.86 9.58
CA HIS A 153 -47.52 -53.83 8.85
C HIS A 153 -47.62 -52.54 9.66
N GLU A 154 -47.95 -52.60 10.96
CA GLU A 154 -47.93 -51.41 11.82
C GLU A 154 -46.53 -50.79 11.95
N GLU A 155 -45.47 -51.60 12.03
CA GLU A 155 -44.09 -51.13 11.99
C GLU A 155 -43.79 -50.41 10.66
N ALA A 156 -44.15 -51.00 9.52
CA ALA A 156 -43.94 -50.39 8.21
C ALA A 156 -44.75 -49.11 7.97
N GLN A 157 -45.90 -48.94 8.63
CA GLN A 157 -46.65 -47.68 8.63
C GLN A 157 -45.97 -46.61 9.48
N ARG A 158 -45.46 -46.96 10.67
CA ARG A 158 -44.67 -46.04 11.51
C ARG A 158 -43.37 -45.60 10.83
N ASP A 159 -42.66 -46.54 10.20
CA ASP A 159 -41.49 -46.25 9.36
C ASP A 159 -41.80 -45.16 8.31
N LEU A 160 -43.02 -45.17 7.75
CA LEU A 160 -43.45 -44.27 6.68
C LEU A 160 -43.89 -42.91 7.21
N ASP A 161 -44.64 -42.87 8.31
CA ASP A 161 -45.01 -41.62 9.00
C ASP A 161 -43.75 -40.86 9.48
N ASP A 162 -42.76 -41.57 10.05
CA ASP A 162 -41.49 -40.98 10.50
C ASP A 162 -40.63 -40.46 9.32
N LEU A 163 -40.65 -41.16 8.18
CA LEU A 163 -39.94 -40.77 6.95
C LEU A 163 -40.62 -39.60 6.22
N ASP A 164 -41.95 -39.56 6.19
CA ASP A 164 -42.69 -38.42 5.63
C ASP A 164 -42.45 -37.15 6.46
N ALA A 165 -42.39 -37.28 7.79
CA ALA A 165 -41.98 -36.20 8.68
C ALA A 165 -40.49 -35.83 8.54
N GLU A 166 -39.62 -36.74 8.08
CA GLU A 166 -38.21 -36.46 7.75
C GLU A 166 -38.09 -35.67 6.45
N ILE A 167 -38.88 -36.03 5.44
CA ILE A 167 -39.00 -35.30 4.17
C ILE A 167 -39.55 -33.88 4.38
N GLU A 168 -40.54 -33.69 5.26
CA GLU A 168 -41.06 -32.36 5.59
C GLU A 168 -39.98 -31.47 6.24
N ARG A 169 -39.14 -32.03 7.13
CA ARG A 169 -38.00 -31.30 7.73
C ARG A 169 -36.94 -30.95 6.69
N GLN A 170 -36.52 -31.91 5.87
CA GLN A 170 -35.51 -31.68 4.83
C GLN A 170 -35.98 -30.63 3.81
N GLY A 171 -37.27 -30.64 3.44
CA GLY A 171 -37.86 -29.63 2.56
C GLY A 171 -37.81 -28.21 3.15
N ALA A 172 -38.14 -28.07 4.43
CA ALA A 172 -38.07 -26.77 5.11
C ALA A 172 -36.63 -26.25 5.29
N GLU A 173 -35.66 -27.14 5.48
CA GLU A 173 -34.23 -26.81 5.56
C GLU A 173 -33.67 -26.41 4.19
N LEU A 174 -34.05 -27.14 3.13
CA LEU A 174 -33.70 -26.85 1.74
C LEU A 174 -34.31 -25.53 1.24
N ASP A 175 -35.54 -25.19 1.64
CA ASP A 175 -36.15 -23.88 1.35
C ASP A 175 -35.44 -22.72 2.09
N ASP A 176 -35.01 -22.91 3.34
CA ASP A 176 -34.25 -21.90 4.09
C ASP A 176 -32.86 -21.68 3.47
N VAL A 177 -32.14 -22.76 3.11
CA VAL A 177 -30.84 -22.69 2.42
C VAL A 177 -30.96 -22.01 1.06
N LYS A 178 -32.02 -22.24 0.28
CA LYS A 178 -32.28 -21.48 -0.97
C LYS A 178 -32.52 -19.99 -0.71
N GLY A 179 -33.17 -19.64 0.40
CA GLY A 179 -33.30 -18.27 0.86
C GLY A 179 -31.94 -17.64 1.21
N GLN A 180 -31.10 -18.37 1.95
CA GLN A 180 -29.75 -17.92 2.32
C GLN A 180 -28.83 -17.78 1.09
N GLN A 181 -28.82 -18.75 0.17
CA GLN A 181 -28.05 -18.71 -1.08
C GLN A 181 -28.43 -17.48 -1.92
N THR A 182 -29.73 -17.16 -2.01
CA THR A 182 -30.21 -15.97 -2.74
C THR A 182 -29.66 -14.68 -2.11
N ALA A 183 -29.69 -14.55 -0.78
CA ALA A 183 -29.16 -13.37 -0.09
C ALA A 183 -27.62 -13.27 -0.16
N LEU A 184 -26.90 -14.40 -0.12
CA LEU A 184 -25.45 -14.45 -0.32
C LEU A 184 -25.08 -14.03 -1.75
N ARG A 185 -25.86 -14.46 -2.75
CA ARG A 185 -25.69 -14.05 -4.14
C ARG A 185 -25.88 -12.55 -4.32
N GLU A 186 -26.96 -11.98 -3.79
CA GLU A 186 -27.21 -10.53 -3.82
C GLU A 186 -26.05 -9.77 -3.15
N THR A 187 -25.53 -10.28 -2.02
CA THR A 187 -24.37 -9.70 -1.31
C THR A 187 -23.09 -9.74 -2.16
N ALA A 188 -22.80 -10.86 -2.83
CA ALA A 188 -21.63 -10.99 -3.70
C ALA A 188 -21.73 -10.10 -4.96
N GLU A 189 -22.92 -10.00 -5.56
CA GLU A 189 -23.17 -9.06 -6.67
C GLU A 189 -22.97 -7.59 -6.21
N ASP A 190 -23.44 -7.22 -5.02
CA ASP A 190 -23.28 -5.87 -4.43
C ASP A 190 -21.81 -5.53 -4.07
N GLU A 191 -21.04 -6.44 -3.48
CA GLU A 191 -19.61 -6.18 -3.18
C GLU A 191 -18.78 -6.06 -4.48
N VAL A 192 -19.11 -6.81 -5.54
CA VAL A 192 -18.50 -6.65 -6.87
C VAL A 192 -18.87 -5.31 -7.52
N VAL A 193 -20.07 -4.77 -7.28
CA VAL A 193 -20.45 -3.41 -7.69
C VAL A 193 -19.69 -2.37 -6.86
N ARG A 194 -19.54 -2.58 -5.55
CA ARG A 194 -18.77 -1.67 -4.67
C ARG A 194 -17.30 -1.63 -5.04
N LEU A 195 -16.67 -2.77 -5.31
CA LEU A 195 -15.28 -2.86 -5.76
C LEU A 195 -15.04 -1.98 -7.00
N LYS A 196 -15.89 -2.13 -8.03
CA LYS A 196 -15.81 -1.32 -9.25
C LYS A 196 -15.97 0.17 -8.99
N ALA A 197 -16.82 0.56 -8.02
CA ALA A 197 -16.98 1.96 -7.63
C ALA A 197 -15.74 2.53 -6.91
N VAL A 198 -15.06 1.72 -6.07
CA VAL A 198 -13.79 2.08 -5.44
C VAL A 198 -12.68 2.21 -6.49
N GLU A 199 -12.56 1.25 -7.40
CA GLU A 199 -11.59 1.29 -8.50
C GLU A 199 -11.81 2.50 -9.41
N GLU A 200 -13.06 2.78 -9.83
CA GLU A 200 -13.39 3.95 -10.64
C GLU A 200 -13.12 5.28 -9.89
N GLN A 201 -13.33 5.32 -8.57
CA GLN A 201 -12.97 6.48 -7.75
C GLN A 201 -11.46 6.68 -7.69
N ARG A 202 -10.68 5.63 -7.41
CA ARG A 202 -9.22 5.75 -7.29
C ARG A 202 -8.53 6.04 -8.63
N LEU A 203 -9.07 5.56 -9.75
CA LEU A 203 -8.64 5.98 -11.10
C LEU A 203 -8.89 7.48 -11.36
N LYS A 204 -10.01 8.04 -10.86
CA LYS A 204 -10.29 9.49 -10.95
C LYS A 204 -9.34 10.29 -10.05
N ASP A 205 -9.10 9.84 -8.82
CA ASP A 205 -8.18 10.48 -7.88
C ASP A 205 -6.74 10.50 -8.43
N GLU A 206 -6.28 9.42 -9.07
CA GLU A 206 -4.97 9.36 -9.72
C GLU A 206 -4.88 10.30 -10.94
N ALA A 207 -5.89 10.31 -11.82
CA ALA A 207 -5.92 11.25 -12.94
C ALA A 207 -5.87 12.72 -12.47
N VAL A 208 -6.56 13.03 -11.35
CA VAL A 208 -6.50 14.35 -10.69
C VAL A 208 -5.13 14.62 -10.07
N ARG A 209 -4.47 13.62 -9.45
CA ARG A 209 -3.10 13.74 -8.94
C ARG A 209 -2.12 14.13 -10.04
N ILE A 210 -2.11 13.38 -11.14
CA ILE A 210 -1.21 13.60 -12.28
C ILE A 210 -1.43 15.00 -12.88
N GLU A 211 -2.68 15.43 -13.03
CA GLU A 211 -3.00 16.78 -13.54
C GLU A 211 -2.57 17.90 -12.57
N LEU A 212 -2.74 17.70 -11.26
CA LEU A 212 -2.26 18.65 -10.24
C LEU A 212 -0.73 18.73 -10.21
N GLU A 213 -0.02 17.62 -10.40
CA GLU A 213 1.44 17.57 -10.48
C GLU A 213 1.96 18.26 -11.75
N ARG A 214 1.35 17.99 -12.91
CA ARG A 214 1.62 18.72 -14.16
C ARG A 214 1.49 20.24 -13.95
N ARG A 215 0.37 20.67 -13.35
CA ARG A 215 0.08 22.08 -13.10
C ARG A 215 0.99 22.72 -12.03
N ARG A 216 1.50 21.94 -11.07
CA ARG A 216 2.55 22.37 -10.13
C ARG A 216 3.88 22.57 -10.84
N ALA A 217 4.31 21.64 -11.68
CA ALA A 217 5.55 21.72 -12.45
C ALA A 217 5.52 22.90 -13.46
N GLU A 218 4.39 23.16 -14.11
CA GLU A 218 4.20 24.34 -14.96
C GLU A 218 4.34 25.65 -14.17
N ARG A 219 3.70 25.76 -12.99
CA ARG A 219 3.85 26.94 -12.12
C ARG A 219 5.28 27.10 -11.61
N GLN A 220 5.96 26.01 -11.27
CA GLN A 220 7.36 26.07 -10.84
C GLN A 220 8.26 26.59 -11.98
N ARG A 221 8.09 26.09 -13.22
CA ARG A 221 8.80 26.62 -14.39
C ARG A 221 8.52 28.10 -14.64
N GLN A 222 7.30 28.57 -14.39
CA GLN A 222 6.95 30.00 -14.46
C GLN A 222 7.72 30.81 -13.40
N LEU A 223 7.70 30.38 -12.13
CA LEU A 223 8.44 31.03 -11.05
C LEU A 223 9.96 31.01 -11.27
N GLU A 224 10.52 29.92 -11.80
CA GLU A 224 11.94 29.82 -12.16
C GLU A 224 12.31 30.75 -13.33
N ALA A 225 11.43 30.92 -14.32
CA ALA A 225 11.62 31.87 -15.42
C ALA A 225 11.51 33.32 -14.94
N GLU A 226 10.53 33.64 -14.09
CA GLU A 226 10.39 34.96 -13.45
C GLU A 226 11.61 35.28 -12.57
N ALA A 227 12.10 34.31 -11.79
CA ALA A 227 13.30 34.45 -10.97
C ALA A 227 14.57 34.66 -11.81
N ARG A 228 14.72 33.97 -12.96
CA ARG A 228 15.80 34.21 -13.92
C ARG A 228 15.74 35.63 -14.47
N ILE A 229 14.57 36.08 -14.95
CA ILE A 229 14.39 37.45 -15.49
C ILE A 229 14.64 38.51 -14.40
N ALA A 230 14.26 38.25 -13.15
CA ALA A 230 14.55 39.13 -12.02
C ALA A 230 16.06 39.17 -11.68
N ALA A 231 16.75 38.03 -11.70
CA ALA A 231 18.18 37.95 -11.48
C ALA A 231 18.98 38.62 -12.61
N GLU A 232 18.58 38.44 -13.87
CA GLU A 232 19.15 39.12 -15.04
C GLU A 232 19.01 40.65 -14.93
N ARG A 233 17.84 41.15 -14.50
CA ARG A 233 17.65 42.59 -14.23
C ARG A 233 18.55 43.10 -13.10
N GLN A 234 18.62 42.39 -11.97
CA GLN A 234 19.50 42.77 -10.87
C GLN A 234 21.00 42.71 -11.27
N ALA A 235 21.39 41.78 -12.14
CA ALA A 235 22.73 41.72 -12.69
C ALA A 235 23.03 42.90 -13.64
N ALA A 236 22.07 43.30 -14.48
CA ALA A 236 22.17 44.48 -15.33
C ALA A 236 22.24 45.78 -14.51
N GLU A 237 21.36 45.96 -13.52
CA GLU A 237 21.37 47.10 -12.60
C GLU A 237 22.70 47.22 -11.84
N ARG A 238 23.27 46.09 -11.39
CA ARG A 238 24.62 46.07 -10.79
C ARG A 238 25.70 46.42 -11.81
N ALA A 239 25.65 45.90 -13.03
CA ALA A 239 26.62 46.23 -14.08
C ALA A 239 26.57 47.71 -14.50
N GLU A 240 25.39 48.34 -14.45
CA GLU A 240 25.25 49.80 -14.63
C GLU A 240 25.81 50.58 -13.43
N GLN A 241 25.55 50.15 -12.19
CA GLN A 241 26.14 50.76 -10.99
C GLN A 241 27.68 50.65 -10.97
N ASP A 242 28.23 49.47 -11.29
CA ASP A 242 29.66 49.22 -11.48
C ASP A 242 30.26 50.15 -12.55
N ARG A 243 29.55 50.35 -13.66
CA ARG A 243 29.98 51.23 -14.75
C ARG A 243 29.99 52.69 -14.31
N VAL A 244 28.94 53.16 -13.63
CA VAL A 244 28.88 54.53 -13.08
C VAL A 244 29.98 54.74 -12.05
N TRP A 245 30.23 53.78 -11.16
CA TRP A 245 31.30 53.84 -10.18
C TRP A 245 32.68 53.90 -10.84
N ARG A 246 32.96 53.05 -11.84
CA ARG A 246 34.23 53.11 -12.61
C ARG A 246 34.38 54.41 -13.40
N GLN A 247 33.28 55.01 -13.88
CA GLN A 247 33.32 56.31 -14.55
C GLN A 247 33.57 57.47 -13.57
N ALA A 248 33.11 57.37 -12.32
CA ALA A 248 33.48 58.32 -11.27
C ALA A 248 34.96 58.19 -10.89
N VAL A 249 35.43 56.97 -10.57
CA VAL A 249 36.85 56.73 -10.24
C VAL A 249 37.78 57.15 -11.38
N ALA A 250 37.45 56.86 -12.63
CA ALA A 250 38.25 57.30 -13.78
C ALA A 250 38.18 58.82 -14.04
N ALA A 251 37.19 59.54 -13.49
CA ALA A 251 37.15 60.99 -13.50
C ALA A 251 38.00 61.57 -12.37
N ASP A 252 37.90 61.02 -11.15
CA ASP A 252 38.74 61.38 -10.00
C ASP A 252 40.23 61.14 -10.31
N GLU A 253 40.58 60.01 -10.96
CA GLU A 253 41.94 59.70 -11.45
C GLU A 253 42.41 60.68 -12.53
N ALA A 254 41.51 61.15 -13.41
CA ALA A 254 41.85 62.11 -14.46
C ALA A 254 42.01 63.55 -13.92
N GLU A 255 41.22 63.94 -12.92
CA GLU A 255 41.39 65.21 -12.20
C GLU A 255 42.71 65.20 -11.41
N ALA A 256 43.00 64.13 -10.67
CA ALA A 256 44.27 63.96 -9.99
C ALA A 256 45.49 63.91 -10.94
N ALA A 257 45.34 63.35 -12.15
CA ALA A 257 46.37 63.37 -13.18
C ALA A 257 46.60 64.78 -13.76
N ALA A 258 45.53 65.57 -13.96
CA ALA A 258 45.63 66.95 -14.41
C ALA A 258 46.25 67.86 -13.34
N ASP A 259 45.90 67.67 -12.07
CA ASP A 259 46.55 68.34 -10.93
C ASP A 259 48.04 67.98 -10.83
N ALA A 260 48.40 66.72 -11.09
CA ALA A 260 49.79 66.27 -11.11
C ALA A 260 50.58 66.84 -12.32
N GLU A 261 49.96 66.97 -13.49
CA GLU A 261 50.56 67.62 -14.66
C GLU A 261 50.76 69.13 -14.41
N ALA A 262 49.75 69.82 -13.85
CA ALA A 262 49.87 71.22 -13.45
C ALA A 262 50.92 71.45 -12.36
N ALA A 263 51.05 70.53 -11.39
CA ALA A 263 52.11 70.56 -10.39
C ALA A 263 53.50 70.34 -11.02
N ALA A 264 53.62 69.44 -11.99
CA ALA A 264 54.86 69.20 -12.73
C ALA A 264 55.25 70.38 -13.63
N GLU A 265 54.29 71.06 -14.28
CA GLU A 265 54.54 72.31 -15.00
C GLU A 265 54.99 73.42 -14.04
N ALA A 266 54.37 73.55 -12.86
CA ALA A 266 54.76 74.52 -11.85
C ALA A 266 56.17 74.24 -11.28
N GLU A 267 56.53 72.97 -11.04
CA GLU A 267 57.88 72.60 -10.64
C GLU A 267 58.89 72.85 -11.77
N ALA A 268 58.57 72.49 -13.02
CA ALA A 268 59.43 72.77 -14.17
C ALA A 268 59.64 74.28 -14.39
N ALA A 269 58.62 75.11 -14.15
CA ALA A 269 58.74 76.56 -14.17
C ALA A 269 59.66 77.07 -13.04
N ALA A 270 59.50 76.56 -11.81
CA ALA A 270 60.38 76.90 -10.68
C ALA A 270 61.83 76.45 -10.90
N GLN A 271 62.05 75.27 -11.48
CA GLN A 271 63.37 74.78 -11.88
C GLN A 271 63.97 75.63 -13.01
N ALA A 272 63.16 76.11 -13.96
CA ALA A 272 63.61 77.01 -15.03
C ALA A 272 63.98 78.41 -14.50
N GLU A 273 63.24 78.93 -13.53
CA GLU A 273 63.55 80.19 -12.84
C GLU A 273 64.82 80.06 -11.98
N ALA A 274 64.97 78.96 -11.23
CA ALA A 274 66.19 78.64 -10.50
C ALA A 274 67.40 78.47 -11.42
N ALA A 275 67.25 77.81 -12.58
CA ALA A 275 68.32 77.68 -13.57
C ALA A 275 68.62 79.02 -14.29
N ALA A 276 67.67 79.96 -14.37
CA ALA A 276 67.92 81.31 -14.84
C ALA A 276 68.69 82.14 -13.79
N ALA A 277 68.35 82.00 -12.51
CA ALA A 277 69.10 82.59 -11.41
C ALA A 277 70.53 82.04 -11.33
N GLU A 278 70.72 80.72 -11.41
CA GLU A 278 72.06 80.11 -11.40
C GLU A 278 72.90 80.54 -12.63
N ARG A 279 72.27 80.76 -13.79
CA ARG A 279 72.96 81.34 -14.97
C ARG A 279 73.35 82.80 -14.75
N ALA A 280 72.56 83.57 -14.01
CA ALA A 280 72.92 84.94 -13.63
C ALA A 280 74.07 84.95 -12.60
N GLU A 281 74.02 84.09 -11.58
CA GLU A 281 75.12 83.93 -10.61
C GLU A 281 76.41 83.46 -11.27
N ARG A 282 76.34 82.47 -12.18
CA ARG A 282 77.50 82.02 -12.98
C ARG A 282 78.00 83.09 -13.94
N ALA A 283 77.13 83.99 -14.44
CA ALA A 283 77.56 85.14 -15.24
C ALA A 283 78.29 86.18 -14.39
N GLU A 284 77.77 86.54 -13.21
CA GLU A 284 78.50 87.37 -12.24
C GLU A 284 79.82 86.73 -11.80
N GLN A 285 79.84 85.42 -11.55
CA GLN A 285 81.06 84.71 -11.18
C GLN A 285 82.06 84.69 -12.35
N ALA A 286 81.61 84.50 -13.60
CA ALA A 286 82.46 84.61 -14.77
C ALA A 286 83.01 86.04 -14.97
N GLU A 287 82.26 87.09 -14.62
CA GLU A 287 82.78 88.47 -14.60
C GLU A 287 83.81 88.67 -13.48
N ARG A 288 83.60 88.10 -12.29
CA ARG A 288 84.57 88.12 -11.17
C ARG A 288 85.85 87.34 -11.53
N GLU A 289 85.73 86.20 -12.21
CA GLU A 289 86.85 85.40 -12.70
C GLU A 289 87.56 86.07 -13.88
N ALA A 290 86.84 86.76 -14.78
CA ALA A 290 87.44 87.59 -15.84
C ALA A 290 88.19 88.82 -15.28
N GLN A 291 87.73 89.37 -14.15
CA GLN A 291 88.46 90.41 -13.40
C GLN A 291 89.69 89.83 -12.69
N ALA A 292 89.59 88.64 -12.10
CA ALA A 292 90.74 87.93 -11.51
C ALA A 292 91.79 87.55 -12.56
N ALA A 293 91.37 87.16 -13.77
CA ALA A 293 92.25 86.77 -14.88
C ALA A 293 93.08 87.93 -15.49
N GLN A 294 92.88 89.18 -15.04
CA GLN A 294 93.78 90.30 -15.35
C GLN A 294 94.92 90.46 -14.34
N ALA A 295 95.04 89.59 -13.33
CA ALA A 295 96.06 89.65 -12.30
C ALA A 295 97.02 88.45 -12.30
N THR A 296 98.32 88.77 -12.27
CA THR A 296 99.49 87.92 -11.91
C THR A 296 99.91 86.78 -12.85
N GLU A 297 101.21 86.80 -13.15
CA GLU A 297 101.95 85.77 -13.89
C GLU A 297 102.57 84.73 -12.93
N ALA A 298 102.53 83.44 -13.29
CA ALA A 298 103.57 82.42 -13.04
C ALA A 298 104.02 82.08 -11.57
N PRO A 299 104.78 80.99 -11.34
CA PRO A 299 104.59 79.62 -11.84
C PRO A 299 104.71 78.53 -10.73
N ASP A 300 104.67 77.26 -11.16
CA ASP A 300 105.58 76.16 -10.77
C ASP A 300 105.20 75.06 -9.72
N THR A 301 105.62 73.83 -10.08
CA THR A 301 106.01 72.66 -9.25
C THR A 301 105.07 71.86 -8.31
N THR A 302 104.99 70.55 -8.63
CA THR A 302 105.17 69.35 -7.77
C THR A 302 104.11 68.73 -6.83
N ALA A 303 103.99 67.40 -7.00
CA ALA A 303 103.91 66.32 -5.98
C ALA A 303 102.56 65.90 -5.35
N ALA A 304 102.53 64.61 -4.98
CA ALA A 304 101.56 63.87 -4.17
C ALA A 304 102.19 63.59 -2.76
N PRO A 305 101.67 62.77 -1.81
CA PRO A 305 100.52 61.84 -1.85
C PRO A 305 99.66 61.75 -0.55
N ASP A 306 98.85 60.68 -0.44
CA ASP A 306 98.54 59.88 0.77
C ASP A 306 97.65 60.35 1.97
N THR A 307 96.53 59.61 2.13
CA THR A 307 96.02 58.94 3.38
C THR A 307 95.20 59.66 4.49
N SER A 308 94.32 58.86 5.12
CA SER A 308 93.88 58.85 6.55
C SER A 308 92.70 59.72 7.05
N GLY A 309 91.93 59.16 8.01
CA GLY A 309 90.94 59.84 8.90
C GLY A 309 89.47 59.75 8.42
N ASP A 310 88.46 59.12 9.05
CA ASP A 310 88.13 58.68 10.45
C ASP A 310 87.25 59.68 11.26
N THR A 311 86.42 59.16 12.19
CA THR A 311 85.56 59.82 13.24
C THR A 311 84.01 59.78 13.05
N GLU A 312 83.33 59.00 13.91
CA GLU A 312 81.88 58.95 14.25
C GLU A 312 81.50 59.92 15.42
N PRO A 313 80.37 59.79 16.16
CA PRO A 313 78.92 59.98 15.85
C PRO A 313 78.33 61.15 16.72
N PRO A 314 77.03 61.27 17.14
CA PRO A 314 76.11 60.34 17.87
C PRO A 314 74.71 60.16 17.16
N SER A 315 73.75 59.25 17.47
CA SER A 315 73.02 58.87 18.72
C SER A 315 72.10 59.98 19.27
N ASP A 316 70.84 59.78 19.70
CA ASP A 316 69.85 58.67 19.81
C ASP A 316 68.41 59.33 19.80
N ALA A 317 67.19 58.76 19.89
CA ALA A 317 66.55 57.45 20.19
C ALA A 317 65.11 57.47 19.56
N GLY A 318 64.13 56.55 19.74
CA GLY A 318 64.01 55.25 20.43
C GLY A 318 62.52 54.84 20.68
N LEU A 319 62.27 53.55 21.04
CA LEU A 319 61.03 52.99 21.68
C LEU A 319 59.70 52.95 20.87
N THR A 320 58.71 52.03 21.06
CA THR A 320 58.64 50.54 21.29
C THR A 320 57.15 50.12 21.33
N ASN A 321 56.78 48.97 20.73
CA ASN A 321 55.79 47.94 21.17
C ASN A 321 55.52 46.99 19.96
N GLU A 322 55.58 45.67 20.01
CA GLU A 322 55.05 44.64 20.94
C GLU A 322 53.60 44.22 20.63
N THR A 323 53.42 42.92 20.28
CA THR A 323 52.28 42.02 20.62
C THR A 323 51.80 41.09 19.49
N ALA A 324 51.74 39.78 19.82
CA ALA A 324 50.94 38.68 19.23
C ALA A 324 51.24 38.13 17.81
N ALA A 325 51.23 36.79 17.75
CA ALA A 325 50.96 35.99 16.55
C ALA A 325 49.43 35.80 16.36
N PRO A 326 48.99 35.38 15.17
CA PRO A 326 48.53 33.98 14.99
C PRO A 326 49.52 33.19 14.11
N ASP A 327 49.77 31.90 14.28
CA ASP A 327 48.90 30.73 14.52
C ASP A 327 48.33 30.09 13.24
N THR A 328 48.97 28.97 12.88
CA THR A 328 48.46 27.78 12.17
C THR A 328 47.35 27.94 11.12
N ALA A 329 47.77 27.95 9.84
CA ALA A 329 47.05 27.26 8.77
C ALA A 329 48.07 26.48 7.92
N ALA A 330 47.74 25.24 7.54
CA ALA A 330 48.56 24.46 6.63
C ALA A 330 48.41 24.97 5.18
N PRO A 331 49.38 24.71 4.28
CA PRO A 331 49.09 24.75 2.86
C PRO A 331 48.03 23.67 2.58
N ASP A 332 46.84 24.09 2.16
CA ASP A 332 45.82 23.14 1.73
C ASP A 332 46.39 22.33 0.57
N THR A 333 46.46 21.02 0.80
CA THR A 333 46.95 20.08 -0.20
C THR A 333 45.75 19.71 -1.04
N ASP A 334 45.57 20.39 -2.18
CA ASP A 334 44.61 19.98 -3.21
C ASP A 334 44.89 18.53 -3.57
N ALA A 335 44.14 17.61 -2.95
CA ALA A 335 44.15 16.21 -3.31
C ALA A 335 43.63 16.13 -4.75
N PRO A 336 44.36 15.47 -5.67
CA PRO A 336 43.91 15.37 -7.05
C PRO A 336 42.54 14.72 -7.07
N ASP A 337 41.59 15.41 -7.72
CA ASP A 337 40.17 15.09 -7.69
C ASP A 337 39.95 13.63 -8.11
N THR A 338 39.83 12.77 -7.11
CA THR A 338 39.78 11.32 -7.29
C THR A 338 38.34 10.99 -7.61
N ALA A 339 37.97 11.30 -8.85
CA ALA A 339 36.68 10.99 -9.43
C ALA A 339 36.33 9.55 -9.05
N ALA A 340 35.29 9.40 -8.24
CA ALA A 340 34.79 8.08 -7.87
C ALA A 340 34.54 7.33 -9.18
N PRO A 341 35.07 6.10 -9.36
CA PRO A 341 34.88 5.36 -10.60
C PRO A 341 33.39 5.26 -10.84
N ASP A 342 32.96 5.68 -12.03
CA ASP A 342 31.55 5.86 -12.37
C ASP A 342 30.85 4.50 -12.33
N THR A 343 30.40 4.13 -11.13
CA THR A 343 29.83 2.84 -10.82
C THR A 343 28.38 2.93 -11.17
N ALA A 344 28.13 3.07 -12.49
CA ALA A 344 26.86 2.79 -13.09
C ALA A 344 26.37 1.48 -12.48
N ALA A 345 25.26 1.54 -11.75
CA ALA A 345 24.59 0.32 -11.32
C ALA A 345 24.38 -0.51 -12.58
N PRO A 346 24.74 -1.81 -12.58
CA PRO A 346 24.58 -2.62 -13.78
C PRO A 346 23.12 -2.52 -14.20
N ASP A 347 22.89 -2.16 -15.48
CA ASP A 347 21.54 -2.06 -16.04
C ASP A 347 20.85 -3.40 -15.80
N THR A 348 20.03 -3.40 -14.75
CA THR A 348 19.28 -4.57 -14.32
C THR A 348 18.01 -4.48 -15.12
N ASP A 349 18.16 -4.74 -16.43
CA ASP A 349 17.06 -5.07 -17.33
C ASP A 349 16.22 -6.11 -16.59
N ALA A 350 15.08 -5.66 -16.07
CA ALA A 350 14.13 -6.56 -15.45
C ALA A 350 13.80 -7.59 -16.54
N PRO A 351 14.07 -8.90 -16.31
CA PRO A 351 14.00 -9.89 -17.37
C PRO A 351 12.62 -9.79 -18.00
N ASP A 352 12.56 -9.54 -19.30
CA ASP A 352 11.34 -9.16 -20.01
C ASP A 352 10.32 -10.31 -19.93
N THR A 353 9.58 -10.29 -18.84
CA THR A 353 8.70 -11.37 -18.39
C THR A 353 7.38 -11.15 -19.10
N ALA A 354 7.42 -11.31 -20.42
CA ALA A 354 6.27 -11.35 -21.28
C ALA A 354 5.21 -12.22 -20.61
N ALA A 355 4.06 -11.60 -20.28
CA ALA A 355 3.01 -12.26 -19.54
C ALA A 355 2.69 -13.62 -20.18
N PRO A 356 2.56 -14.70 -19.40
CA PRO A 356 2.38 -16.04 -19.95
C PRO A 356 1.18 -16.02 -20.91
N PRO A 357 1.30 -16.59 -22.11
CA PRO A 357 0.24 -16.51 -23.11
C PRO A 357 -1.06 -17.03 -22.51
N PRO A 358 -2.21 -16.37 -22.78
CA PRO A 358 -3.48 -16.74 -22.18
C PRO A 358 -3.76 -18.23 -22.44
N PRO A 359 -4.33 -18.95 -21.47
CA PRO A 359 -4.56 -20.38 -21.60
C PRO A 359 -5.39 -20.67 -22.87
N PRO A 360 -5.08 -21.75 -23.60
CA PRO A 360 -5.83 -22.09 -24.80
C PRO A 360 -7.32 -22.22 -24.46
N PRO A 361 -8.23 -21.76 -25.34
CA PRO A 361 -9.65 -21.84 -25.08
C PRO A 361 -10.06 -23.30 -24.82
N PRO A 362 -11.01 -23.55 -23.90
CA PRO A 362 -11.44 -24.91 -23.59
C PRO A 362 -11.94 -25.61 -24.86
N PRO A 363 -11.67 -26.92 -25.02
CA PRO A 363 -12.15 -27.66 -26.17
C PRO A 363 -13.68 -27.56 -26.23
N PRO A 364 -14.28 -27.47 -27.45
CA PRO A 364 -15.72 -27.42 -27.58
C PRO A 364 -16.35 -28.67 -26.94
N PRO A 365 -17.53 -28.53 -26.29
CA PRO A 365 -18.19 -29.67 -25.65
C PRO A 365 -18.44 -30.78 -26.69
N PRO A 366 -18.33 -32.06 -26.28
CA PRO A 366 -18.61 -33.18 -27.18
C PRO A 366 -20.05 -33.06 -27.73
N PRO A 367 -20.28 -33.44 -29.00
CA PRO A 367 -21.63 -33.43 -29.55
C PRO A 367 -22.54 -34.33 -28.70
N PRO A 368 -23.82 -33.95 -28.51
CA PRO A 368 -24.74 -34.75 -27.72
C PRO A 368 -24.86 -36.16 -28.32
N PRO A 369 -25.03 -37.21 -27.50
CA PRO A 369 -25.20 -38.57 -28.00
C PRO A 369 -26.45 -38.63 -28.91
N PRO A 370 -26.42 -39.44 -29.98
CA PRO A 370 -27.61 -39.65 -30.79
C PRO A 370 -28.75 -40.23 -29.93
N PRO A 371 -30.02 -39.89 -30.21
CA PRO A 371 -31.14 -40.44 -29.47
C PRO A 371 -31.19 -41.97 -29.64
N PRO A 372 -31.63 -42.72 -28.60
CA PRO A 372 -31.77 -44.17 -28.68
C PRO A 372 -32.82 -44.57 -29.74
N PRO A 373 -32.64 -45.74 -30.39
CA PRO A 373 -33.54 -46.25 -31.43
C PRO A 373 -34.84 -46.86 -30.89
#